data_AF-U3PDV4-F1
#
_entry.id   AF-U3PDV4-F1
#
_cell.length_a   1.000
_cell.length_b   1.000
_cell.length_c   1.000
_cell.angle_alpha   90.00
_cell.angle_beta   90.00
_cell.angle_gamma   90.00
#
_symmetry.space_group_name_H-M   'P 1'
#
loop_
_entity.id
_entity.type
_entity.pdbx_description
1 polymer ?
#
loop_
_entity_poly.entity_id
_entity_poly.type
_entity_poly.pdbx_seq_one_letter_code
_entity_poly.pdbx_strand_id
1 'polypeptide(L)'
;MGRELREITEEFDGDGNLLSRTVTRREPEFTSREVNLLLASKELQDDLNPYGIPYSEATNPKNQHAYVADPMPTIDHAAKTVLDAQDAYYKQWPNTSSNGHLWQVRRKD
;
A
#
# COMPACT_ATOMS: atom_id res chain seq x y z
N MET A 1 -21.37 -0.23 -4.78
CA MET A 1 -22.34 0.18 -5.82
C MET A 1 -22.22 1.69 -6.05
N GLY A 2 -21.30 2.12 -6.90
CA GLY A 2 -21.20 3.52 -7.32
C GLY A 2 -22.18 3.79 -8.46
N ARG A 3 -22.93 4.89 -8.40
CA ARG A 3 -23.78 5.34 -9.51
C ARG A 3 -22.86 5.72 -10.68
N GLU A 4 -22.88 4.94 -11.75
CA GLU A 4 -22.19 5.27 -13.01
C GLU A 4 -22.70 6.62 -13.51
N LEU A 5 -21.80 7.60 -13.68
CA LEU A 5 -22.11 8.83 -14.39
C LEU A 5 -22.38 8.48 -15.85
N ARG A 6 -23.61 8.70 -16.29
CA ARG A 6 -24.05 8.51 -17.68
C ARG A 6 -24.33 9.88 -18.25
N GLU A 7 -23.69 10.20 -19.35
CA GLU A 7 -24.08 11.34 -20.17
C GLU A 7 -25.06 10.84 -21.21
N ILE A 8 -26.23 11.46 -21.25
CA ILE A 8 -27.32 11.10 -22.16
C ILE A 8 -27.53 12.29 -23.09
N THR A 9 -27.30 12.08 -24.38
CA THR A 9 -27.62 13.04 -25.43
C THR A 9 -28.82 12.53 -26.19
N GLU A 10 -29.90 13.32 -26.21
CA GLU A 10 -31.15 13.00 -26.91
C GLU A 10 -31.36 14.03 -28.02
N GLU A 11 -31.59 13.56 -29.24
CA GLU A 11 -31.92 14.39 -30.40
C GLU A 11 -33.37 14.15 -30.78
N PHE A 12 -34.13 15.23 -30.98
CA PHE A 12 -35.55 15.20 -31.35
C PHE A 12 -35.75 15.82 -32.73
N ASP A 13 -36.74 15.36 -33.49
CA ASP A 13 -37.17 15.99 -34.73
C ASP A 13 -37.97 17.28 -34.47
N GLY A 14 -38.35 17.97 -35.55
CA GLY A 14 -39.16 19.20 -35.47
C GLY A 14 -40.59 18.99 -34.95
N ASP A 15 -41.07 17.75 -34.90
CA ASP A 15 -42.38 17.35 -34.37
C ASP A 15 -42.29 16.85 -32.91
N GLY A 16 -41.08 16.83 -32.32
CA GLY A 16 -40.81 16.41 -30.95
C GLY A 16 -40.64 14.90 -30.77
N ASN A 17 -40.52 14.11 -31.84
CA ASN A 17 -40.20 12.69 -31.73
C ASN A 17 -38.70 12.48 -31.53
N LEU A 18 -38.34 11.52 -30.68
CA LEU A 18 -36.95 11.17 -30.42
C LEU A 18 -36.33 10.49 -31.67
N LEU A 19 -35.33 11.13 -32.27
CA LEU A 19 -34.58 10.62 -33.41
C LEU A 19 -33.40 9.74 -32.98
N SER A 20 -32.64 10.19 -31.98
CA SER A 20 -31.45 9.48 -31.53
C SER A 20 -31.24 9.67 -30.02
N ARG A 21 -30.69 8.63 -29.39
CA ARG A 21 -30.31 8.65 -27.98
C ARG A 21 -28.93 8.04 -27.83
N THR A 22 -27.94 8.89 -27.58
CA THR A 22 -26.57 8.46 -27.31
C THR A 22 -26.35 8.41 -25.80
N VAL A 23 -25.92 7.25 -25.30
CA VAL A 23 -25.57 7.07 -23.88
C VAL A 23 -24.07 6.81 -23.80
N THR A 24 -23.32 7.81 -23.35
CA THR A 24 -21.88 7.67 -23.12
C THR A 24 -21.67 7.17 -21.69
N ARG A 25 -20.98 6.04 -21.56
CA ARG A 25 -20.54 5.51 -20.27
C ARG A 25 -19.04 5.64 -20.18
N ARG A 26 -18.56 6.13 -19.04
CA ARG A 26 -17.13 6.03 -18.71
C ARG A 26 -16.82 4.57 -18.43
N GLU A 27 -15.83 4.03 -19.14
CA GLU A 27 -15.33 2.69 -18.83
C GLU A 27 -14.76 2.68 -17.41
N PRO A 28 -15.01 1.63 -16.60
CA PRO A 28 -14.38 1.47 -15.31
C PRO A 28 -12.86 1.51 -15.47
N GLU A 29 -12.17 2.24 -14.59
CA GLU A 29 -10.69 2.30 -14.59
C GLU A 29 -10.06 0.92 -14.34
N PHE A 30 -10.80 0.02 -13.70
CA PHE A 30 -10.42 -1.37 -13.47
C PHE A 30 -11.53 -2.31 -13.91
N THR A 31 -11.15 -3.33 -14.66
CA THR A 31 -11.98 -4.49 -14.94
C THR A 31 -12.27 -5.28 -13.67
N SER A 32 -13.35 -6.07 -13.64
CA SER A 32 -13.66 -6.93 -12.50
C SER A 32 -12.52 -7.90 -12.15
N ARG A 33 -11.75 -8.32 -13.15
CA ARG A 33 -10.57 -9.18 -12.94
C ARG A 33 -9.48 -8.43 -12.18
N GLU A 34 -9.19 -7.19 -12.54
CA GLU A 34 -8.18 -6.37 -11.87
C GLU A 34 -8.61 -6.02 -10.45
N VAL A 35 -9.89 -5.72 -10.23
CA VAL A 35 -10.43 -5.53 -8.88
C VAL A 35 -10.21 -6.79 -8.04
N ASN A 36 -10.49 -7.98 -8.58
CA ASN A 36 -10.26 -9.23 -7.84
C ASN A 36 -8.78 -9.46 -7.53
N LEU A 37 -7.86 -9.11 -8.43
CA LEU A 37 -6.42 -9.21 -8.18
C LEU A 37 -5.97 -8.24 -7.08
N LEU A 38 -6.50 -7.01 -7.07
CA LEU A 38 -6.21 -6.03 -6.04
C LEU A 38 -6.74 -6.49 -4.67
N LEU A 39 -7.94 -7.07 -4.62
CA LEU A 39 -8.51 -7.62 -3.40
C LEU A 39 -7.67 -8.79 -2.87
N ALA A 40 -7.33 -9.76 -3.74
CA ALA A 40 -6.46 -10.87 -3.35
C ALA A 40 -5.08 -10.41 -2.89
N SER A 41 -4.51 -9.38 -3.52
CA SER A 41 -3.24 -8.78 -3.08
C SER A 41 -3.37 -8.12 -1.71
N LYS A 42 -4.50 -7.47 -1.42
CA LYS A 42 -4.75 -6.84 -0.13
C LYS A 42 -4.92 -7.89 0.98
N GLU A 43 -5.69 -8.93 0.71
CA GLU A 43 -5.87 -10.05 1.63
C GLU A 43 -4.54 -10.73 1.96
N LEU A 44 -3.70 -10.96 0.96
CA LEU A 44 -2.36 -11.52 1.18
C LEU A 44 -1.52 -10.58 2.05
N GLN A 45 -1.48 -9.28 1.74
CA GLN A 45 -0.73 -8.30 2.52
C GLN A 45 -1.20 -8.22 3.98
N ASP A 46 -2.49 -8.32 4.22
CA ASP A 46 -3.07 -8.28 5.57
C ASP A 46 -2.77 -9.54 6.37
N ASP A 47 -2.55 -10.67 5.71
CA ASP A 47 -2.12 -11.91 6.35
C ASP A 47 -0.60 -11.95 6.60
N LEU A 48 0.21 -11.07 6.02
CA LEU A 48 1.67 -11.12 6.25
C LEU A 48 2.05 -10.69 7.68
N ASN A 49 2.87 -11.51 8.33
CA ASN A 49 3.51 -11.17 9.59
C ASN A 49 4.76 -10.28 9.36
N PRO A 50 5.41 -9.77 10.44
CA PRO A 50 6.60 -8.91 10.32
C PRO A 50 7.81 -9.56 9.61
N TYR A 51 7.78 -10.88 9.42
CA TYR A 51 8.82 -11.66 8.75
C TYR A 51 8.46 -11.98 7.30
N GLY A 52 7.35 -11.45 6.77
CA GLY A 52 6.89 -11.70 5.40
C GLY A 52 6.28 -13.08 5.18
N ILE A 53 5.84 -13.76 6.25
CA ILE A 53 5.18 -15.06 6.19
C ILE A 53 3.69 -14.86 6.50
N PRO A 54 2.75 -15.45 5.75
CA PRO A 54 1.34 -15.41 6.08
C PRO A 54 1.06 -15.95 7.49
N TYR A 55 0.26 -15.27 8.30
CA TYR A 55 -0.12 -15.72 9.65
C TYR A 55 -0.85 -17.05 9.59
N SER A 56 -1.70 -17.24 8.58
CA SER A 56 -2.37 -18.52 8.32
C SER A 56 -1.39 -19.71 8.17
N GLU A 57 -0.20 -19.46 7.63
CA GLU A 57 0.85 -20.45 7.47
C GLU A 57 1.72 -20.58 8.72
N ALA A 58 2.15 -19.45 9.29
CA ALA A 58 3.02 -19.39 10.45
C ALA A 58 2.39 -19.97 11.73
N THR A 59 1.05 -19.92 11.83
CA THR A 59 0.30 -20.44 12.97
C THR A 59 -0.21 -21.88 12.77
N ASN A 60 0.03 -22.48 11.60
CA ASN A 60 -0.39 -23.84 11.32
C ASN A 60 0.44 -24.84 12.15
N PRO A 61 -0.17 -25.69 12.99
CA PRO A 61 0.56 -26.66 13.83
C PRO A 61 1.47 -27.61 13.03
N LYS A 62 1.17 -27.87 11.75
CA LYS A 62 2.02 -28.68 10.87
C LYS A 62 3.39 -28.06 10.62
N ASN A 63 3.51 -26.75 10.75
CA ASN A 63 4.71 -25.99 10.44
C ASN A 63 5.53 -25.61 11.68
N GLN A 64 5.19 -26.13 12.87
CA GLN A 64 5.82 -25.74 14.15
C GLN A 64 7.35 -25.91 14.19
N HIS A 65 7.93 -26.72 13.31
CA HIS A 65 9.38 -26.95 13.19
C HIS A 65 9.92 -26.65 11.78
N ALA A 66 9.11 -26.01 10.93
CA ALA A 66 9.47 -25.73 9.53
C ALA A 66 10.28 -24.42 9.37
N TYR A 67 10.32 -23.58 10.40
CA TYR A 67 10.96 -22.27 10.35
C TYR A 67 12.28 -22.28 11.12
N VAL A 68 13.32 -21.70 10.52
CA VAL A 68 14.64 -21.49 11.13
C VAL A 68 14.95 -20.01 11.02
N ALA A 69 15.45 -19.42 12.11
CA ALA A 69 15.92 -18.04 12.08
C ALA A 69 17.17 -17.94 11.19
N ASP A 70 17.25 -16.90 10.36
CA ASP A 70 18.48 -16.60 9.64
C ASP A 70 19.62 -16.40 10.66
N PRO A 71 20.77 -17.10 10.53
CA PRO A 71 21.88 -16.96 11.46
C PRO A 71 22.47 -15.53 11.47
N MET A 72 22.22 -14.72 10.44
CA MET A 72 22.72 -13.35 10.36
C MET A 72 21.56 -12.36 10.25
N PRO A 73 21.49 -11.34 11.13
CA PRO A 73 20.46 -10.31 11.02
C PRO A 73 20.69 -9.46 9.78
N THR A 74 19.63 -9.24 9.00
CA THR A 74 19.64 -8.23 7.94
C THR A 74 19.74 -6.84 8.55
N ILE A 75 20.71 -6.05 8.10
CA ILE A 75 20.95 -4.70 8.61
C ILE A 75 20.15 -3.71 7.78
N ASP A 76 19.21 -3.01 8.41
CA ASP A 76 18.62 -1.80 7.85
C ASP A 76 19.64 -0.65 7.95
N HIS A 77 20.33 -0.39 6.84
CA HIS A 77 21.34 0.66 6.77
C HIS A 77 20.75 2.08 6.94
N ALA A 78 19.48 2.29 6.58
CA ALA A 78 18.82 3.57 6.79
C ALA A 78 18.57 3.78 8.29
N ALA A 79 17.98 2.80 8.97
CA ALA A 79 17.77 2.83 10.41
C ALA A 79 19.10 2.96 11.17
N LYS A 80 20.12 2.18 10.78
CA LYS A 80 21.46 2.27 11.36
C LYS A 80 22.03 3.68 11.25
N THR A 81 21.95 4.31 10.07
CA THR A 81 22.48 5.66 9.85
C THR A 81 21.77 6.69 10.74
N VAL A 82 20.46 6.57 10.90
CA VAL A 82 19.68 7.43 11.81
C VAL A 82 20.15 7.25 13.26
N LEU A 83 20.27 6.00 13.73
CA LEU A 83 20.70 5.69 15.09
C LEU A 83 22.14 6.18 15.35
N ASP A 84 23.07 5.94 14.43
CA ASP A 84 24.45 6.43 14.54
C ASP A 84 24.49 7.97 14.64
N ALA A 85 23.67 8.67 13.85
CA ALA A 85 23.60 10.13 13.85
C ALA A 85 22.97 10.68 15.14
N GLN A 86 21.90 10.05 15.64
CA GLN A 86 21.30 10.36 16.94
C GLN A 86 22.32 10.19 18.07
N ASP A 87 22.97 9.04 18.11
CA ASP A 87 24.00 8.73 19.10
C ASP A 87 25.13 9.76 19.07
N ALA A 88 25.65 10.10 17.89
CA ALA A 88 26.70 11.08 17.74
C ALA A 88 26.25 12.47 18.24
N TYR A 89 25.03 12.89 17.89
CA TYR A 89 24.49 14.18 18.30
C TYR A 89 24.29 14.27 19.82
N TYR A 90 23.62 13.32 20.45
CA TYR A 90 23.39 13.39 21.90
C TYR A 90 24.66 13.15 22.73
N LYS A 91 25.66 12.45 22.18
CA LYS A 91 27.01 12.41 22.78
C LYS A 91 27.67 13.78 22.75
N GLN A 92 27.49 14.55 21.67
CA GLN A 92 28.04 15.89 21.55
C GLN A 92 27.25 16.94 22.35
N TRP A 93 25.94 16.75 22.53
CA TRP A 93 25.04 17.65 23.26
C TRP A 93 24.18 16.89 24.30
N PRO A 94 24.77 16.48 25.44
CA PRO A 94 24.12 15.57 26.39
C PRO A 94 22.92 16.16 27.14
N ASN A 95 22.80 17.48 27.22
CA ASN A 95 21.70 18.16 27.91
C ASN A 95 20.58 18.62 26.96
N THR A 96 20.67 18.30 25.67
CA THR A 96 19.64 18.65 24.70
C THR A 96 18.47 17.68 24.80
N SER A 97 17.24 18.23 24.88
CA SER A 97 16.01 17.43 24.87
C SER A 97 15.86 16.68 23.55
N SER A 98 15.40 15.43 23.60
CA SER A 98 15.08 14.65 22.40
C SER A 98 13.69 14.91 21.84
N ASN A 99 12.83 15.58 22.61
CA ASN A 99 11.45 15.81 22.22
C ASN A 99 11.35 16.71 20.99
N GLY A 100 10.66 16.22 19.96
CA GLY A 100 10.41 16.95 18.71
C GLY A 100 11.53 16.85 17.67
N HIS A 101 12.60 16.09 17.92
CA HIS A 101 13.65 15.88 16.93
C HIS A 101 13.19 14.89 15.85
N LEU A 102 13.25 15.30 14.59
CA LEU A 102 12.97 14.46 13.43
C LEU A 102 14.25 14.19 12.64
N TRP A 103 14.55 12.91 12.42
CA TRP A 103 15.74 12.48 11.71
C TRP A 103 15.34 11.94 10.35
N GLN A 104 15.95 12.48 9.30
CA GLN A 104 15.70 12.08 7.93
C GLN A 104 16.94 11.41 7.35
N VAL A 105 16.75 10.30 6.64
CA VAL A 105 17.79 9.66 5.85
C VAL A 105 17.57 9.99 4.38
N ARG A 106 18.67 10.22 3.65
CA ARG A 106 18.67 10.31 2.19
C ARG A 106 19.74 9.36 1.67
N ARG A 107 19.49 8.76 0.51
CA ARG A 107 20.51 7.99 -0.19
C ARG A 107 21.56 8.97 -0.74
N LYS A 108 22.83 8.67 -0.52
CA LYS A 108 23.93 9.37 -1.18
C LYS A 108 24.14 8.73 -2.54
N ASP A 109 24.16 9.54 -3.59
CA ASP A 109 24.45 9.11 -4.97
C ASP A 109 25.92 8.69 -5.13
#